data_AF-A0A7C7CY71-F1
#
_entry.id   AF-A0A7C7CY71-F1
#
_cell.length_a   1.000
_cell.length_b   1.000
_cell.length_c   1.000
_cell.angle_alpha   90.00
_cell.angle_beta   90.00
_cell.angle_gamma   90.00
#
_symmetry.space_group_name_H-M   'P 1'
#
loop_
_entity.id
_entity.type
_entity.pdbx_description
1 polymer ?
#
loop_
_entity_poly.entity_id
_entity_poly.type
_entity_poly.pdbx_seq_one_letter_code
_entity_poly.pdbx_strand_id
1 'polypeptide(L)'
;MIFIEEDGTYHSRILRTEQFTPCIFEYVYFSRPDSMQNEISVYRSRLRMGQNLAQRWKENHPDATPDIVIPAPSTANTAALSFAHELGVRYSEGLYKNPFIGRTFIMPGQEARK
;
A
#
# COMPACT_ATOMS: atom_id res chain seq x y z
N MET A 1 -6.68 -24.57 12.45
CA MET A 1 -8.10 -24.81 12.13
C MET A 1 -8.91 -24.28 13.28
N ILE A 2 -9.88 -23.42 12.98
CA ILE A 2 -10.91 -22.99 13.91
C ILE A 2 -12.20 -23.66 13.46
N PHE A 3 -12.90 -24.32 14.38
CA PHE A 3 -14.21 -24.93 14.15
C PHE A 3 -15.18 -24.43 15.22
N ILE A 4 -16.37 -24.01 14.81
CA ILE A 4 -17.39 -23.45 15.69
C ILE A 4 -18.66 -24.27 15.46
N GLU A 5 -19.17 -24.90 16.51
CA GLU A 5 -20.41 -25.68 16.49
C GLU A 5 -21.65 -24.77 16.47
N GLU A 6 -22.81 -25.31 16.12
CA GLU A 6 -24.07 -24.54 16.07
C GLU A 6 -24.48 -23.97 17.45
N ASP A 7 -24.04 -24.61 18.54
CA ASP A 7 -24.28 -24.16 19.91
C ASP A 7 -23.30 -23.06 20.38
N GLY A 8 -22.32 -22.70 19.54
CA GLY A 8 -21.29 -21.70 19.83
C GLY A 8 -20.03 -22.26 20.50
N THR A 9 -19.94 -23.56 20.76
CA THR A 9 -18.71 -24.19 21.25
C THR A 9 -17.59 -24.05 20.21
N TYR A 10 -16.43 -23.55 20.63
CA TYR A 10 -15.29 -23.32 19.72
C TYR A 10 -14.15 -24.31 19.97
N HIS A 11 -13.52 -24.74 18.89
CA HIS A 11 -12.37 -25.63 18.88
C HIS A 11 -11.23 -25.00 18.10
N SER A 12 -10.00 -25.06 18.65
CA SER A 12 -8.79 -24.59 17.97
C SER A 12 -7.73 -25.69 17.96
N ARG A 13 -7.23 -26.03 16.77
CA ARG A 13 -6.15 -27.01 16.61
C ARG A 13 -5.19 -26.59 15.51
N ILE A 14 -3.89 -26.70 15.79
CA ILE A 14 -2.83 -26.57 14.79
C ILE A 14 -2.76 -27.89 14.03
N LEU A 15 -2.98 -27.86 12.71
CA LEU A 15 -2.96 -29.05 11.86
C LEU A 15 -1.57 -29.31 11.26
N ARG A 16 -0.81 -28.25 11.03
CA ARG A 16 0.55 -28.29 10.50
C ARG A 16 1.35 -27.13 11.08
N THR A 17 2.58 -27.41 11.45
CA THR A 17 3.54 -26.39 11.88
C THR A 17 4.38 -26.00 10.68
N GLU A 18 4.29 -24.75 10.25
CA GLU A 18 5.09 -24.18 9.17
C GLU A 18 5.82 -22.94 9.65
N GLN A 19 6.88 -22.56 8.93
CA GLN A 19 7.52 -21.29 9.17
C GLN A 19 6.53 -20.16 8.87
N PHE A 20 6.47 -19.19 9.77
CA PHE A 20 5.57 -18.05 9.61
C PHE A 20 6.14 -17.07 8.57
N THR A 21 5.61 -17.12 7.35
CA THR A 21 6.00 -16.26 6.22
C THR A 21 4.79 -15.49 5.68
N PRO A 22 4.38 -14.38 6.34
CA PRO A 22 3.22 -13.62 5.89
C PRO A 22 3.48 -12.95 4.53
N CYS A 23 2.43 -12.78 3.74
CA CYS A 23 2.53 -12.13 2.44
C CYS A 23 2.93 -10.65 2.60
N ILE A 24 4.10 -10.28 2.09
CA ILE A 24 4.56 -8.88 2.14
C ILE A 24 3.63 -7.92 1.38
N PHE A 25 2.96 -8.40 0.33
CA PHE A 25 2.05 -7.59 -0.48
C PHE A 25 0.80 -7.14 0.27
N GLU A 26 0.43 -7.79 1.37
CA GLU A 26 -0.63 -7.30 2.25
C GLU A 26 -0.26 -5.94 2.84
N TYR A 27 0.97 -5.81 3.32
CA TYR A 27 1.46 -4.56 3.89
C TYR A 27 1.75 -3.50 2.81
N VAL A 28 2.26 -3.92 1.65
CA VAL A 28 2.59 -3.00 0.55
C VAL A 28 1.33 -2.41 -0.09
N TYR A 29 0.33 -3.24 -0.41
CA TYR A 29 -0.77 -2.79 -1.27
C TYR A 29 -2.16 -3.35 -0.96
N PHE A 30 -2.31 -4.65 -0.72
CA PHE A 30 -3.64 -5.29 -0.74
C PHE A 30 -4.50 -4.94 0.47
N SER A 31 -3.95 -5.03 1.68
CA SER A 31 -4.73 -4.77 2.88
C SER A 31 -5.13 -3.30 2.96
N ARG A 32 -6.30 -3.05 3.55
CA ARG A 32 -6.70 -1.68 3.88
C ARG A 32 -5.73 -1.10 4.92
N PRO A 33 -5.45 0.21 4.88
CA PRO A 33 -4.50 0.83 5.81
C PRO A 33 -4.94 0.75 7.27
N ASP A 34 -6.25 0.71 7.54
CA ASP A 34 -6.84 0.58 8.88
C ASP A 34 -6.81 -0.85 9.43
N SER A 35 -6.37 -1.83 8.63
CA SER A 35 -6.23 -3.22 9.08
C SER A 35 -4.97 -3.44 9.92
N MET A 36 -5.09 -4.40 10.85
CA MET A 36 -3.96 -5.00 11.55
C MET A 36 -3.79 -6.44 11.07
N GLN A 37 -2.61 -6.76 10.57
CA GLN A 37 -2.25 -8.10 10.12
C GLN A 37 -1.13 -8.61 11.01
N ASN A 38 -1.36 -9.72 11.72
CA ASN A 38 -0.33 -10.33 12.58
C ASN A 38 0.27 -9.33 13.57
N GLU A 39 -0.60 -8.57 14.25
CA GLU A 39 -0.22 -7.50 15.21
C GLU A 39 0.52 -6.30 14.59
N ILE A 40 0.69 -6.27 13.27
CA ILE A 40 1.33 -5.18 12.54
C ILE A 40 0.26 -4.31 11.88
N SER A 41 0.25 -3.02 12.21
CA SER A 41 -0.59 -2.02 11.54
C SER A 41 -0.10 -1.79 10.11
N VAL A 42 -1.00 -1.97 9.13
CA VAL A 42 -0.71 -1.77 7.71
C VAL A 42 -0.33 -0.30 7.44
N TYR A 43 -1.08 0.66 8.01
CA TYR A 43 -0.77 2.09 7.90
C TYR A 43 0.64 2.43 8.40
N ARG A 44 1.02 1.96 9.61
CA ARG A 44 2.36 2.21 10.17
C ARG A 44 3.46 1.56 9.33
N SER A 45 3.23 0.37 8.78
CA SER A 45 4.17 -0.27 7.86
C SER A 45 4.43 0.58 6.62
N ARG A 46 3.37 1.17 6.03
CA ARG A 46 3.52 2.05 4.86
C ARG A 46 4.23 3.36 5.17
N LEU A 47 4.02 3.95 6.35
CA LEU A 47 4.81 5.11 6.81
C LEU A 47 6.30 4.74 6.92
N ARG A 48 6.62 3.60 7.53
CA ARG A 48 8.02 3.13 7.64
C ARG A 48 8.66 2.86 6.28
N MET A 49 7.89 2.33 5.32
CA MET A 49 8.38 2.15 3.95
C MET A 49 8.81 3.50 3.34
N GLY A 50 8.02 4.57 3.51
CA GLY A 50 8.36 5.89 3.02
C GLY A 50 9.59 6.50 3.70
N GLN A 51 9.70 6.37 5.03
CA GLN A 51 10.88 6.80 5.80
C GLN A 51 12.16 6.08 5.34
N ASN A 52 12.11 4.75 5.25
CA ASN A 52 13.25 3.94 4.80
C ASN A 52 13.63 4.26 3.35
N LEU A 53 12.64 4.52 2.49
CA LEU A 53 12.90 4.91 1.11
C LEU A 53 13.56 6.29 1.03
N ALA A 54 13.16 7.24 1.87
CA ALA A 54 13.78 8.58 1.92
C ALA A 54 15.23 8.51 2.37
N GLN A 55 15.54 7.69 3.38
CA GLN A 55 16.92 7.46 3.81
C GLN A 55 17.78 6.86 2.69
N ARG A 56 17.29 5.79 2.03
CA ARG A 56 17.96 5.23 0.84
C ARG A 56 18.09 6.24 -0.29
N TRP A 57 17.12 7.12 -0.48
CA TRP A 57 17.17 8.12 -1.53
C TRP A 57 18.28 9.14 -1.27
N LYS A 58 18.41 9.65 -0.03
CA LYS A 58 19.49 10.55 0.41
C LYS A 58 20.87 9.93 0.21
N GLU A 59 21.02 8.64 0.51
CA GLU A 59 22.28 7.90 0.29
C GLU A 59 22.65 7.83 -1.19
N ASN A 60 21.67 7.57 -2.07
CA ASN A 60 21.91 7.40 -3.51
C ASN A 60 22.00 8.74 -4.27
N HIS A 61 21.47 9.82 -3.71
CA HIS A 61 21.41 11.14 -4.35
C HIS A 61 21.78 12.26 -3.37
N PRO A 62 23.03 12.28 -2.86
CA PRO A 62 23.44 13.22 -1.80
C PRO A 62 23.34 14.70 -2.22
N ASP A 63 23.52 14.99 -3.50
CA ASP A 63 23.55 16.35 -4.04
C ASP A 63 22.23 16.79 -4.71
N ALA A 64 21.22 15.91 -4.71
CA ALA A 64 19.92 16.23 -5.27
C ALA A 64 18.93 16.57 -4.15
N THR A 65 18.02 17.48 -4.41
CA THR A 65 16.83 17.70 -3.58
C THR A 65 15.64 17.87 -4.52
N PRO A 66 14.61 17.04 -4.43
CA PRO A 66 13.44 17.18 -5.29
C PRO A 66 12.63 18.40 -4.83
N ASP A 67 12.09 19.17 -5.78
CA ASP A 67 11.23 20.31 -5.45
C ASP A 67 9.92 19.87 -4.78
N ILE A 68 9.41 18.69 -5.19
CA ILE A 68 8.10 18.20 -4.77
C ILE A 68 8.05 16.67 -4.83
N VAL A 69 7.24 16.09 -3.94
CA VAL A 69 6.88 14.67 -3.94
C VAL A 69 5.41 14.54 -4.28
N ILE A 70 5.11 13.76 -5.32
CA ILE A 70 3.75 13.50 -5.81
C ILE A 70 3.47 11.99 -5.69
N PRO A 71 2.44 11.56 -4.95
CA PRO A 71 2.08 10.15 -4.88
C PRO A 71 1.35 9.67 -6.13
N ALA A 72 1.50 8.39 -6.44
CA ALA A 72 0.54 7.68 -7.28
C ALA A 72 -0.69 7.28 -6.42
N PRO A 73 -1.87 7.87 -6.66
CA PRO A 73 -3.04 7.61 -5.83
C PRO A 73 -3.54 6.16 -5.96
N SER A 74 -4.05 5.53 -4.90
CA SER A 74 -4.32 6.09 -3.56
C SER A 74 -3.42 5.48 -2.47
N THR A 75 -2.87 4.29 -2.71
CA THR A 75 -2.13 3.52 -1.70
C THR A 75 -0.78 4.15 -1.36
N ALA A 76 -0.11 4.77 -2.32
CA ALA A 76 1.20 5.38 -2.11
C ALA A 76 1.13 6.68 -1.30
N ASN A 77 -0.05 7.29 -1.11
CA ASN A 77 -0.20 8.57 -0.40
C ASN A 77 0.48 8.54 0.98
N THR A 78 0.27 7.48 1.76
CA THR A 78 0.88 7.34 3.10
C THR A 78 2.41 7.28 3.03
N ALA A 79 2.96 6.45 2.13
CA ALA A 79 4.40 6.30 2.00
C ALA A 79 5.05 7.59 1.45
N ALA A 80 4.47 8.19 0.42
CA ALA A 80 4.94 9.43 -0.18
C ALA A 80 4.89 10.61 0.81
N LEU A 81 3.84 10.69 1.64
CA LEU A 81 3.75 11.70 2.70
C LEU A 81 4.92 11.58 3.68
N SER A 82 5.17 10.37 4.20
CA SER A 82 6.30 10.15 5.10
C SER A 82 7.67 10.32 4.43
N PHE A 83 7.78 9.97 3.14
CA PHE A 83 8.99 10.17 2.35
C PHE A 83 9.30 11.66 2.18
N ALA A 84 8.30 12.47 1.82
CA ALA A 84 8.43 13.92 1.68
C ALA A 84 8.82 14.59 3.01
N HIS A 85 8.15 14.18 4.09
CA HIS A 85 8.45 14.65 5.44
C HIS A 85 9.91 14.32 5.83
N GLU A 86 10.36 13.10 5.58
CA GLU A 86 11.72 12.67 5.90
C GLU A 86 12.79 13.38 5.04
N LEU A 87 12.47 13.71 3.78
CA LEU A 87 13.32 14.55 2.93
C LEU A 87 13.26 16.05 3.28
N GLY A 88 12.26 16.49 4.05
CA GLY A 88 12.04 17.92 4.33
C GLY A 88 11.53 18.71 3.12
N VAL A 89 10.85 18.06 2.18
CA VAL A 89 10.37 18.66 0.92
C VAL A 89 8.85 18.70 0.87
N ARG A 90 8.31 19.48 -0.08
CA ARG A 90 6.85 19.65 -0.23
C ARG A 90 6.19 18.36 -0.73
N TYR A 91 5.13 17.94 -0.04
CA TYR A 91 4.18 16.95 -0.55
C TYR A 91 3.05 17.65 -1.31
N SER A 92 2.62 17.09 -2.44
CA SER A 92 1.47 17.60 -3.18
C SER A 92 0.74 16.51 -3.97
N GLU A 93 -0.57 16.68 -4.14
CA GLU A 93 -1.39 15.79 -4.94
C GLU A 93 -1.44 16.30 -6.39
N GLY A 94 -0.45 15.89 -7.20
CA GLY A 94 -0.40 16.22 -8.63
C GLY A 94 -1.15 15.23 -9.53
N LEU A 95 -1.56 14.07 -9.00
CA LEU A 95 -2.26 13.02 -9.72
C LEU A 95 -3.62 12.76 -9.06
N TYR A 96 -4.67 12.69 -9.88
CA TYR A 96 -6.01 12.34 -9.43
C TYR A 96 -6.45 11.01 -10.04
N LYS A 97 -6.81 10.05 -9.19
CA LYS A 97 -7.37 8.77 -9.64
C LYS A 97 -8.85 8.96 -9.90
N ASN A 98 -9.29 8.71 -11.14
CA ASN A 98 -10.73 8.68 -11.45
C ASN A 98 -11.38 7.46 -10.76
N PRO A 99 -12.30 7.65 -9.80
CA PRO A 99 -12.97 6.53 -9.12
C PRO A 99 -14.09 5.91 -9.96
N PHE A 100 -14.48 6.53 -11.07
CA PHE A 100 -15.61 6.14 -11.92
C PHE A 100 -15.17 5.47 -13.23
N ILE A 101 -14.05 4.73 -13.21
CA ILE A 101 -13.57 4.06 -14.41
C ILE A 101 -14.50 2.87 -14.77
N GLY A 102 -15.18 3.00 -15.91
CA GLY A 102 -16.03 1.95 -16.47
C GLY A 102 -15.26 1.01 -17.39
N ARG A 103 -15.88 -0.11 -17.76
CA ARG A 103 -15.37 -0.98 -18.82
C ARG A 103 -15.48 -0.29 -20.19
N THR A 104 -14.51 -0.50 -21.07
CA THR A 104 -14.61 -0.11 -22.48
C THR A 104 -15.35 -1.21 -23.25
N PHE A 105 -16.34 -0.83 -24.05
CA PHE A 105 -17.02 -1.76 -24.95
C PHE A 105 -16.30 -1.83 -26.30
N ILE A 106 -16.32 -2.99 -26.93
CA ILE A 106 -15.78 -3.17 -28.29
C ILE A 106 -16.82 -2.59 -29.26
N MET A 107 -16.51 -1.43 -29.84
CA MET A 107 -17.37 -0.77 -30.83
C MET A 107 -16.80 -0.98 -32.24
N PRO A 108 -17.63 -1.30 -33.26
CA PRO A 108 -17.17 -1.30 -34.65
C PRO A 108 -16.86 0.14 -35.10
N GLY A 109 -15.62 0.38 -35.52
CA GLY A 109 -15.09 1.72 -35.83
C GLY A 109 -14.25 2.29 -34.69
N GLN A 110 -12.92 2.19 -34.80
CA GLN A 110 -11.95 2.53 -33.77
C GLN A 110 -11.56 4.03 -33.77
N GLU A 111 -12.54 4.93 -33.83
CA GLU A 111 -12.28 6.39 -33.89
C GLU A 111 -12.03 7.01 -32.49
N ALA A 112 -12.43 6.36 -31.40
CA ALA A 112 -12.31 6.89 -30.03
C ALA A 112 -10.91 6.72 -29.38
N ARG A 113 -9.90 6.27 -30.14
CA ARG A 113 -8.49 6.21 -29.72
C ARG A 113 -7.60 6.77 -30.84
N LYS A 114 -7.64 8.08 -31.03
CA LYS A 114 -6.54 8.86 -31.62
C LYS A 114 -6.23 10.03 -30.70
#